data_AF-A0A963XAA1-F1
#
_entry.id   AF-A0A963XAA1-F1
#
_cell.length_a   1.000
_cell.length_b   1.000
_cell.length_c   1.000
_cell.angle_alpha   90.00
_cell.angle_beta   90.00
_cell.angle_gamma   90.00
#
_symmetry.space_group_name_H-M   'P 1'
#
loop_
_entity.id
_entity.type
_entity.pdbx_description
1 polymer ?
#
loop_
_entity_poly.entity_id
_entity_poly.type
_entity_poly.pdbx_seq_one_letter_code
_entity_poly.pdbx_strand_id
1 'polypeptide(L)'
;MLKKIAITAASVLALSTGAHAAGAEQHIEDFAFSFEGPFGTYDEHQLQRGLQVFTEVCSACHGMKQVRIGELSEEGGPSLPEDQVRAYAANLSVVDKETGEDRPATPADKFPANTGAGAPDLSVIAKARAA
;
A
#
# COMPACT_ATOMS: atom_id res chain seq x y z
N MET A 1 -25.32 -51.40 -13.86
CA MET A 1 -24.00 -50.78 -13.59
C MET A 1 -23.98 -49.29 -13.93
N LEU A 2 -24.67 -48.84 -14.99
CA LEU A 2 -24.80 -47.41 -15.34
C LEU A 2 -25.41 -46.53 -14.23
N LYS A 3 -26.40 -47.02 -13.48
CA LYS A 3 -26.98 -46.28 -12.33
C LYS A 3 -25.96 -45.95 -11.23
N LYS A 4 -24.96 -46.81 -11.01
CA LYS A 4 -23.92 -46.55 -9.99
C LYS A 4 -22.91 -45.51 -10.47
N ILE A 5 -22.58 -45.51 -11.76
CA ILE A 5 -21.66 -44.53 -12.38
C ILE A 5 -22.28 -43.13 -12.40
N ALA A 6 -23.58 -43.03 -12.71
CA ALA A 6 -24.30 -41.76 -12.73
C ALA A 6 -24.36 -41.09 -11.34
N ILE A 7 -24.50 -41.89 -10.28
CA ILE A 7 -24.55 -41.38 -8.90
C ILE A 7 -23.17 -40.89 -8.45
N THR A 8 -22.08 -41.56 -8.84
CA THR A 8 -20.71 -41.13 -8.49
C THR A 8 -20.27 -39.89 -9.25
N ALA A 9 -20.69 -39.73 -10.52
CA ALA A 9 -20.37 -38.52 -11.30
C ALA A 9 -21.06 -37.26 -10.74
N ALA A 10 -22.29 -37.41 -10.23
CA ALA A 10 -23.04 -36.31 -9.63
C ALA A 10 -22.44 -35.84 -8.29
N SER A 11 -21.85 -36.75 -7.50
CA SER A 11 -21.23 -36.40 -6.22
C SER A 11 -19.85 -35.74 -6.36
N VAL A 12 -19.10 -36.02 -7.43
CA VAL A 12 -17.82 -35.32 -7.69
C VAL A 12 -18.06 -33.88 -8.18
N LEU A 13 -19.14 -33.63 -8.92
CA LEU A 13 -19.48 -32.29 -9.41
C LEU A 13 -20.01 -31.34 -8.32
N ALA A 14 -20.50 -31.89 -7.21
CA ALA A 14 -20.96 -31.11 -6.06
C ALA A 14 -19.79 -30.53 -5.24
N LEU A 15 -18.62 -31.17 -5.24
CA LEU A 15 -17.44 -30.72 -4.50
C LEU A 15 -16.56 -29.70 -5.25
N SER A 16 -16.85 -29.43 -6.53
CA SER A 16 -16.11 -28.42 -7.32
C SER A 16 -16.75 -27.04 -7.31
N THR A 17 -17.76 -26.81 -6.46
CA THR A 17 -18.19 -25.45 -6.14
C THR A 17 -17.15 -24.86 -5.19
N GLY A 18 -16.15 -24.19 -5.76
CA GLY A 18 -15.22 -23.38 -4.99
C GLY A 18 -16.02 -22.48 -4.05
N ALA A 19 -15.60 -22.40 -2.79
CA ALA A 19 -16.10 -21.39 -1.89
C ALA A 19 -15.70 -20.02 -2.45
N HIS A 20 -16.55 -19.48 -3.32
CA HIS A 20 -16.57 -18.06 -3.57
C HIS A 20 -17.05 -17.45 -2.26
N ALA A 21 -16.12 -16.91 -1.48
CA ALA A 21 -16.47 -15.84 -0.58
C ALA A 21 -17.05 -14.74 -1.48
N ALA A 22 -18.37 -14.78 -1.66
CA ALA A 22 -19.13 -13.66 -2.19
C ALA A 22 -18.92 -12.55 -1.17
N GLY A 23 -17.87 -11.75 -1.36
CA GLY A 23 -17.86 -10.41 -0.84
C GLY A 23 -19.17 -9.81 -1.33
N ALA A 24 -20.03 -9.40 -0.40
CA ALA A 24 -21.21 -8.63 -0.75
C ALA A 24 -20.79 -7.54 -1.74
N GLU A 25 -21.64 -7.19 -2.70
CA GLU A 25 -21.41 -6.04 -3.56
C GLU A 25 -21.25 -4.81 -2.64
N GLN A 26 -20.00 -4.46 -2.35
CA GLN A 26 -19.67 -3.38 -1.44
C GLN A 26 -19.70 -2.12 -2.28
N HIS A 27 -20.59 -1.20 -1.92
CA HIS A 27 -20.59 0.13 -2.50
C HIS A 27 -19.27 0.81 -2.15
N ILE A 28 -18.52 1.22 -3.17
CA ILE A 28 -17.32 2.05 -3.07
C ILE A 28 -17.73 3.41 -3.59
N GLU A 29 -17.52 4.46 -2.80
CA GLU A 29 -17.79 5.80 -3.27
C GLU A 29 -16.79 6.21 -4.34
N ASP A 30 -17.33 6.65 -5.48
CA ASP A 30 -16.57 7.11 -6.63
C ASP A 30 -16.16 8.57 -6.42
N PHE A 31 -14.88 8.77 -6.12
CA PHE A 31 -14.28 10.09 -5.98
C PHE A 31 -13.52 10.43 -7.26
N ALA A 32 -13.86 11.56 -7.87
CA ALA A 32 -13.13 12.07 -9.03
C ALA A 32 -11.73 12.59 -8.63
N PHE A 33 -10.72 11.73 -8.68
CA PHE A 33 -9.34 12.12 -8.38
C PHE A 33 -8.66 12.80 -9.59
N SER A 34 -7.72 13.71 -9.32
CA SER A 34 -7.05 14.48 -10.38
C SER A 34 -6.25 13.61 -11.36
N PHE A 35 -5.78 12.44 -10.91
CA PHE A 35 -4.95 11.52 -11.68
C PHE A 35 -5.76 10.53 -12.55
N GLU A 36 -7.08 10.62 -12.54
CA GLU A 36 -7.92 9.73 -13.33
C GLU A 36 -7.98 10.11 -14.81
N GLY A 37 -8.25 9.10 -15.65
CA GLY A 37 -8.32 9.25 -17.10
C GLY A 37 -6.94 9.30 -17.78
N PRO A 38 -6.90 9.26 -19.12
CA PRO A 38 -5.65 9.15 -19.88
C PRO A 38 -4.76 10.39 -19.83
N PHE A 39 -5.29 11.52 -19.35
CA PHE A 39 -4.59 12.80 -19.23
C PHE A 39 -4.55 13.32 -17.79
N GLY A 40 -5.00 12.51 -16.81
CA GLY A 40 -4.97 12.87 -15.41
C GLY A 40 -3.53 12.98 -14.88
N THR A 41 -3.32 13.90 -13.94
CA THR A 41 -2.03 14.10 -13.28
C THR A 41 -2.22 14.25 -11.78
N TYR A 42 -1.20 13.91 -11.00
CA TYR A 42 -1.24 14.15 -9.56
C TYR A 42 -1.29 15.66 -9.25
N ASP A 43 -2.10 16.03 -8.26
CA ASP A 43 -2.04 17.34 -7.62
C ASP A 43 -0.92 17.30 -6.57
N GLU A 44 0.17 18.03 -6.83
CA GLU A 44 1.36 18.08 -5.97
C GLU A 44 1.01 18.44 -4.51
N HIS A 45 0.18 19.46 -4.30
CA HIS A 45 -0.19 19.90 -2.96
C HIS A 45 -1.11 18.89 -2.27
N GLN A 46 -1.94 18.15 -3.01
CA GLN A 46 -2.72 17.04 -2.48
C GLN A 46 -1.80 15.92 -2.00
N LEU A 47 -0.74 15.59 -2.75
CA LEU A 47 0.26 14.62 -2.33
C LEU A 47 1.03 15.07 -1.09
N GLN A 48 1.39 16.36 -0.99
CA GLN A 48 2.03 16.92 0.21
C GLN A 48 1.12 16.82 1.45
N ARG A 49 -0.17 17.17 1.31
CA ARG A 49 -1.15 16.97 2.39
C ARG A 49 -1.34 15.49 2.73
N GLY A 50 -1.36 14.61 1.73
CA GLY A 50 -1.45 13.17 1.90
C GLY A 50 -0.25 12.59 2.66
N LEU A 51 0.96 13.08 2.36
CA LEU A 51 2.18 12.75 3.11
C LEU A 51 2.05 13.18 4.57
N GLN A 52 1.59 14.40 4.84
CA GLN A 52 1.38 14.87 6.21
C GLN A 52 0.41 13.95 6.98
N VAL A 53 -0.72 13.58 6.38
CA VAL A 53 -1.67 12.62 6.99
C VAL A 53 -1.02 11.26 7.22
N PHE A 54 -0.25 10.75 6.25
CA PHE A 54 0.49 9.50 6.45
C PHE A 54 1.43 9.61 7.66
N THR A 55 2.22 10.68 7.72
CA THR A 55 3.21 10.89 8.79
C THR A 55 2.54 11.01 10.16
N GLU A 56 1.50 11.83 10.29
CA GLU A 56 0.90 12.17 11.58
C GLU A 56 -0.12 11.15 12.08
N VAL A 57 -0.66 10.29 11.20
CA VAL A 57 -1.73 9.34 11.53
C VAL A 57 -1.34 7.91 11.17
N CYS A 58 -1.11 7.64 9.89
CA CYS A 58 -1.00 6.27 9.38
C CYS A 58 0.29 5.58 9.85
N SER A 59 1.38 6.34 9.95
CA SER A 59 2.73 5.85 10.26
C SER A 59 2.83 5.22 11.66
N ALA A 60 1.88 5.52 12.54
CA ALA A 60 1.77 4.92 13.87
C ALA A 60 1.59 3.39 13.81
N CYS A 61 0.94 2.86 12.75
CA CYS A 61 0.74 1.42 12.58
C CYS A 61 1.28 0.88 11.25
N HIS A 62 1.34 1.70 10.20
CA HIS A 62 1.64 1.26 8.84
C HIS A 62 3.02 1.71 8.36
N GLY A 63 3.70 0.83 7.63
CA GLY A 63 4.92 1.16 6.89
C GLY A 63 4.69 1.36 5.39
N MET A 64 5.73 1.82 4.71
CA MET A 64 5.82 1.88 3.23
C MET A 64 7.18 1.36 2.76
N LYS A 65 7.51 0.11 3.12
CA LYS A 65 8.87 -0.45 3.00
C LYS A 65 9.39 -0.63 1.57
N GLN A 66 8.57 -0.36 0.55
CA GLN A 66 9.01 -0.38 -0.85
C GLN A 66 9.34 1.00 -1.40
N VAL A 67 8.94 2.08 -0.71
CA VAL A 67 9.10 3.48 -1.13
C VAL A 67 10.38 4.06 -0.53
N ARG A 68 11.21 4.70 -1.36
CA ARG A 68 12.43 5.38 -0.91
C ARG A 68 12.10 6.80 -0.44
N ILE A 69 12.65 7.26 0.69
CA ILE A 69 12.32 8.58 1.24
C ILE A 69 12.73 9.70 0.26
N GLY A 70 13.85 9.53 -0.45
CA GLY A 70 14.30 10.48 -1.49
C GLY A 70 13.35 10.64 -2.69
N GLU A 71 12.43 9.69 -2.91
CA GLU A 71 11.41 9.80 -3.99
C GLU A 71 10.43 10.95 -3.72
N LEU A 72 10.36 11.46 -2.48
CA LEU A 72 9.54 12.64 -2.15
C LEU A 72 9.98 13.92 -2.87
N SER A 73 11.23 13.98 -3.36
CA SER A 73 11.76 15.09 -4.16
C SER A 73 11.64 14.89 -5.67
N GLU A 74 11.24 13.70 -6.13
CA GLU A 74 11.15 13.42 -7.57
C GLU A 74 9.97 14.17 -8.21
N GLU A 75 10.12 14.47 -9.51
CA GLU A 75 9.07 15.10 -10.31
C GLU A 75 7.86 14.16 -10.47
N GLY A 76 6.66 14.74 -10.53
CA GLY A 76 5.40 13.98 -10.67
C GLY A 76 4.89 13.37 -9.35
N GLY A 77 5.54 13.71 -8.23
CA GLY A 77 5.14 13.33 -6.87
C GLY A 77 4.85 14.56 -5.99
N PRO A 78 5.16 14.51 -4.69
CA PRO A 78 5.10 15.67 -3.79
C PRO A 78 6.12 16.77 -4.13
N SER A 79 7.18 16.42 -4.87
CA SER A 79 8.24 17.31 -5.36
C SER A 79 8.80 18.27 -4.28
N LEU A 80 9.00 17.73 -3.08
CA LEU A 80 9.54 18.48 -1.95
C LEU A 80 11.01 18.88 -2.18
N PRO A 81 11.45 20.07 -1.73
CA PRO A 81 12.85 20.44 -1.74
C PRO A 81 13.74 19.41 -1.02
N GLU A 82 14.92 19.12 -1.55
CA GLU A 82 15.80 18.06 -1.01
C GLU A 82 16.20 18.29 0.45
N ASP A 83 16.31 19.56 0.88
CA ASP A 83 16.58 19.93 2.26
C ASP A 83 15.40 19.57 3.17
N GLN A 84 14.16 19.75 2.71
CA GLN A 84 12.97 19.30 3.43
C GLN A 84 12.88 17.78 3.51
N VAL A 85 13.20 17.07 2.43
CA VAL A 85 13.22 15.59 2.44
C VAL A 85 14.30 15.05 3.38
N ARG A 86 15.47 15.69 3.43
CA ARG A 86 16.53 15.36 4.39
C ARG A 86 16.09 15.60 5.83
N ALA A 87 15.44 16.73 6.11
CA ALA A 87 14.91 17.05 7.42
C ALA A 87 13.79 16.07 7.84
N TYR A 88 12.92 15.71 6.90
CA TYR A 88 11.86 14.72 7.09
C TYR A 88 12.43 13.34 7.42
N ALA A 89 13.41 12.87 6.64
CA ALA A 89 14.06 11.57 6.84
C ALA A 89 14.70 11.47 8.24
N ALA A 90 15.34 12.54 8.71
CA ALA A 90 16.00 12.57 10.02
C ALA A 90 15.04 12.38 11.20
N ASN A 91 13.73 12.60 11.02
CA ASN A 91 12.71 12.35 12.05
C ASN A 91 12.28 10.87 12.11
N LEU A 92 12.71 10.04 11.17
CA LEU A 92 12.40 8.62 11.13
C LEU A 92 13.59 7.82 11.67
N SER A 93 13.31 6.76 12.44
CA SER A 93 14.31 5.81 12.92
C SER A 93 14.36 4.58 12.01
N VAL A 94 15.57 4.14 11.65
CA VAL A 94 15.82 2.89 10.90
C VAL A 94 16.95 2.12 11.56
N VAL A 95 16.89 0.79 11.45
CA VAL A 95 17.96 -0.09 11.93
C VAL A 95 19.08 -0.13 10.89
N ASP A 96 20.28 0.23 11.32
CA ASP A 96 21.47 0.14 10.49
C ASP A 96 21.86 -1.33 10.24
N LYS A 97 22.17 -1.68 8.99
CA LYS A 97 22.43 -3.09 8.61
C LYS A 97 23.79 -3.59 9.06
N GLU A 98 24.76 -2.71 9.24
CA GLU A 98 26.13 -3.07 9.59
C GLU A 98 26.28 -3.18 11.11
N THR A 99 25.70 -2.24 11.84
CA THR A 99 25.81 -2.15 13.30
C THR A 99 24.65 -2.79 14.05
N GLY A 100 23.46 -2.87 13.44
CA GLY A 100 22.23 -3.31 14.10
C GLY A 100 21.62 -2.29 15.05
N GLU A 101 22.17 -1.07 15.11
CA GLU A 101 21.71 0.01 15.97
C GLU A 101 20.69 0.91 15.26
N ASP A 102 19.84 1.57 16.04
CA ASP A 102 18.92 2.58 15.53
C ASP A 102 19.69 3.84 15.13
N ARG A 103 19.39 4.37 13.94
CA ARG A 103 19.90 5.65 13.46
C ARG A 103 18.80 6.47 12.78
N PRO A 104 18.95 7.80 12.70
CA PRO A 104 18.14 8.61 11.81
C PRO A 104 18.20 8.08 10.37
N ALA A 105 17.05 8.11 9.69
CA ALA A 105 17.00 7.76 8.28
C ALA A 105 17.63 8.85 7.41
N THR A 106 18.05 8.44 6.22
CA THR A 106 18.55 9.30 5.15
C THR A 106 17.60 9.21 3.95
N PRO A 107 17.66 10.15 2.98
CA PRO A 107 16.91 10.04 1.74
C PRO A 107 17.19 8.75 0.93
N ALA A 108 18.32 8.08 1.17
CA ALA A 108 18.64 6.80 0.53
C ALA A 108 17.89 5.61 1.15
N ASP A 109 17.41 5.76 2.39
CA ASP A 109 16.65 4.74 3.08
C ASP A 109 15.20 4.68 2.56
N LYS A 110 14.57 3.53 2.79
CA LYS A 110 13.13 3.36 2.57
C LYS A 110 12.37 3.78 3.82
N PHE A 111 11.09 4.07 3.65
CA PHE A 111 10.21 4.21 4.83
C PHE A 111 10.29 2.93 5.69
N PRO A 112 10.29 3.06 7.02
CA PRO A 112 10.40 1.92 7.91
C PRO A 112 9.22 0.96 7.71
N ALA A 113 9.49 -0.33 7.89
CA ALA A 113 8.41 -1.30 8.02
C ALA A 113 7.73 -1.07 9.38
N ASN A 114 6.41 -1.01 9.38
CA ASN A 114 5.60 -1.01 10.60
C ASN A 114 4.40 -1.92 10.36
N THR A 115 4.26 -2.91 11.25
CA THR A 115 3.17 -3.89 11.26
C THR A 115 2.45 -3.84 12.61
N GLY A 116 2.41 -2.66 13.23
CA GLY A 116 1.72 -2.42 14.50
C GLY A 116 0.28 -2.92 14.42
N ALA A 117 -0.17 -3.66 15.44
CA ALA A 117 -1.50 -4.29 15.46
C ALA A 117 -1.84 -5.17 14.23
N GLY A 118 -0.83 -5.73 13.55
CA GLY A 118 -1.04 -6.56 12.35
C GLY A 118 -1.38 -5.75 11.10
N ALA A 119 -1.12 -4.44 11.11
CA ALA A 119 -1.39 -3.54 10.00
C ALA A 119 -0.60 -3.94 8.73
N PRO A 120 -1.24 -3.90 7.54
CA PRO A 120 -0.57 -4.16 6.26
C PRO A 120 0.35 -3.01 5.85
N ASP A 121 1.34 -3.31 5.03
CA ASP A 121 2.19 -2.30 4.38
C ASP A 121 1.40 -1.54 3.30
N LEU A 122 1.58 -0.21 3.23
CA LEU A 122 0.81 0.66 2.35
C LEU A 122 1.48 0.96 1.01
N SER A 123 2.71 0.46 0.75
CA SER A 123 3.48 0.84 -0.45
C SER A 123 2.72 0.62 -1.77
N VAL A 124 1.84 -0.39 -1.82
CA VAL A 124 1.08 -0.76 -3.02
C VAL A 124 -0.41 -0.94 -2.75
N ILE A 125 -0.93 -0.41 -1.64
CA ILE A 125 -2.32 -0.67 -1.22
C ILE A 125 -3.35 -0.23 -2.26
N ALA A 126 -3.12 0.91 -2.91
CA ALA A 126 -3.98 1.46 -3.95
C ALA A 126 -4.02 0.60 -5.23
N LYS A 127 -3.05 -0.31 -5.42
CA LYS A 127 -3.02 -1.28 -6.55
C LYS A 127 -3.40 -2.69 -6.12
N ALA A 128 -3.48 -2.95 -4.81
CA ALA A 128 -3.76 -4.26 -4.25
C ALA A 128 -5.25 -4.44 -3.90
N ARG A 129 -6.10 -3.49 -4.28
CA ARG A 129 -7.55 -3.50 -4.08
C ARG A 129 -8.23 -3.21 -5.42
N ALA A 130 -9.37 -3.83 -5.64
CA ALA A 130 -10.24 -3.49 -6.76
C ALA A 130 -11.05 -2.25 -6.39
N ALA A 131 -11.23 -1.37 -7.38
CA ALA A 131 -12.24 -0.31 -7.36
C ALA A 131 -13.59 -0.90 -7.77
#